data_AF-A0A2V9XAJ1-F1
#
_entry.id   AF-A0A2V9XAJ1-F1
#
_cell.length_a   1.000
_cell.length_b   1.000
_cell.length_c   1.000
_cell.angle_alpha   90.00
_cell.angle_beta   90.00
_cell.angle_gamma   90.00
#
_symmetry.space_group_name_H-M   'P 1'
#
loop_
_entity.id
_entity.type
_entity.pdbx_description
1 polymer ?
#
loop_
_entity_poly.entity_id
_entity_poly.type
_entity_poly.pdbx_seq_one_letter_code
_entity_poly.pdbx_strand_id
1 'polypeptide(L)'
;MLFAVALILLLLSGNMTPTAAGASPRIRWDTISLTLPNGVPTINAGGSDFASAVDLTTLQISGHGTFTVAGAPVTGGGVWATSGPSGTASGHFTVFGLLKFDVAPGSLPPGFVDNIGDPANTRSGVAFLRIGYEDGSQGILV
;
A
#
# COMPACT_ATOMS: atom_id res chain seq x y z
N MET A 1 -68.49 -4.63 -28.96
CA MET A 1 -67.19 -3.94 -29.04
C MET A 1 -66.91 -3.34 -27.68
N LEU A 2 -65.97 -3.92 -26.91
CA LEU A 2 -65.38 -3.28 -25.74
C LEU A 2 -63.97 -3.86 -25.60
N PHE A 3 -62.97 -3.00 -25.71
CA PHE A 3 -61.56 -3.31 -25.85
C PHE A 3 -60.97 -3.85 -24.54
N ALA A 4 -60.33 -5.02 -24.58
CA ALA A 4 -59.47 -5.49 -23.48
C ALA A 4 -58.05 -4.94 -23.70
N VAL A 5 -57.62 -4.07 -22.78
CA VAL A 5 -56.31 -3.41 -22.77
C VAL A 5 -55.24 -4.43 -22.39
N ALA A 6 -54.23 -4.62 -23.24
CA ALA A 6 -53.07 -5.45 -22.97
C ALA A 6 -52.05 -4.66 -22.13
N LEU A 7 -51.78 -5.11 -20.90
CA LEU A 7 -50.70 -4.61 -20.06
C LEU A 7 -49.40 -5.29 -20.48
N ILE A 8 -48.57 -4.60 -21.26
CA ILE A 8 -47.22 -5.06 -21.63
C ILE A 8 -46.26 -4.71 -20.49
N LEU A 9 -45.84 -5.71 -19.71
CA LEU A 9 -44.81 -5.58 -18.70
C LEU A 9 -43.43 -5.62 -19.39
N LEU A 10 -42.87 -4.45 -19.68
CA LEU A 10 -41.52 -4.32 -20.24
C LEU A 10 -40.49 -4.55 -19.12
N LEU A 11 -40.01 -5.79 -18.98
CA LEU A 11 -38.87 -6.11 -18.12
C LEU A 11 -37.59 -5.60 -18.79
N LEU A 12 -37.14 -4.40 -18.42
CA LEU A 12 -35.79 -3.96 -18.72
C LEU A 12 -34.82 -4.87 -17.96
N SER A 13 -34.22 -5.83 -18.66
CA SER A 13 -33.01 -6.51 -18.20
C SER A 13 -31.85 -5.51 -18.25
N GLY A 14 -31.84 -4.60 -17.28
CA GLY A 14 -30.65 -3.85 -16.93
C GLY A 14 -29.64 -4.87 -16.44
N ASN A 15 -28.53 -5.02 -17.18
CA ASN A 15 -27.35 -5.71 -16.70
C ASN A 15 -26.83 -4.95 -15.48
N MET A 16 -27.39 -5.23 -14.30
CA MET A 16 -26.79 -4.84 -13.05
C MET A 16 -25.54 -5.70 -12.91
N THR A 17 -24.43 -5.20 -13.44
CA THR A 17 -23.12 -5.64 -12.98
C THR A 17 -23.12 -5.38 -11.48
N PRO A 18 -22.96 -6.41 -10.63
CA PRO A 18 -22.78 -6.18 -9.21
C PRO A 18 -21.48 -5.36 -9.06
N THR A 19 -21.63 -4.06 -8.86
CA THR A 19 -20.56 -3.26 -8.28
C THR A 19 -20.41 -3.79 -6.87
N ALA A 20 -19.18 -4.19 -6.50
CA ALA A 20 -18.86 -4.63 -5.15
C ALA A 20 -19.00 -3.45 -4.18
N ALA A 21 -20.25 -3.08 -3.86
CA ALA A 21 -20.56 -2.14 -2.81
C ALA A 21 -20.26 -2.83 -1.47
N GLY A 22 -19.11 -2.53 -0.87
CA GLY A 22 -18.78 -3.00 0.49
C GLY A 22 -17.31 -3.25 0.81
N ALA A 23 -16.39 -3.22 -0.16
CA ALA A 23 -14.97 -3.33 0.17
C ALA A 23 -14.46 -1.99 0.73
N SER A 24 -13.95 -2.00 1.96
CA SER A 24 -13.23 -0.84 2.51
C SER A 24 -12.04 -0.49 1.60
N PRO A 25 -11.80 0.81 1.29
CA PRO A 25 -10.66 1.20 0.48
C PRO A 25 -9.37 0.60 1.03
N ARG A 26 -8.62 -0.08 0.16
CA ARG A 26 -7.33 -0.70 0.48
C ARG A 26 -6.22 0.29 0.14
N ILE A 27 -5.37 0.56 1.12
CA ILE A 27 -4.17 1.37 0.96
C ILE A 27 -3.01 0.41 0.71
N ARG A 28 -2.16 0.77 -0.26
CA ARG A 28 -0.92 0.07 -0.58
C ARG A 28 0.25 0.90 -0.06
N TRP A 29 1.24 0.23 0.52
CA TRP A 29 2.53 0.82 0.88
C TRP A 29 3.64 0.05 0.16
N ASP A 30 4.68 0.76 -0.28
CA ASP A 30 5.86 0.20 -0.92
C ASP A 30 7.09 1.00 -0.48
N THR A 31 8.22 0.33 -0.33
CA THR A 31 9.53 0.97 -0.44
C THR A 31 9.77 1.26 -1.92
N ILE A 32 9.85 2.55 -2.29
CA ILE A 32 9.83 2.98 -3.69
C ILE A 32 11.23 3.15 -4.28
N SER A 33 11.32 3.01 -5.60
CA SER A 33 12.47 3.42 -6.40
C SER A 33 12.09 4.64 -7.25
N LEU A 34 12.73 5.77 -7.00
CA LEU A 34 12.56 7.00 -7.77
C LEU A 34 13.63 7.06 -8.87
N THR A 35 13.19 7.09 -10.13
CA THR A 35 14.05 7.22 -11.30
C THR A 35 13.73 8.49 -12.09
N LEU A 36 14.64 8.93 -12.97
CA LEU A 36 14.46 10.14 -13.79
C LEU A 36 14.63 9.86 -15.30
N PRO A 37 13.86 8.95 -15.91
CA PRO A 37 13.89 8.74 -17.36
C PRO A 37 13.59 10.05 -18.08
N ASN A 38 14.53 10.51 -18.92
CA ASN A 38 14.43 11.78 -19.65
C ASN A 38 14.17 13.00 -18.74
N GLY A 39 14.63 12.96 -17.49
CA GLY A 39 14.42 14.04 -16.50
C GLY A 39 13.04 14.06 -15.84
N VAL A 40 12.18 13.06 -16.10
CA VAL A 40 10.84 12.97 -15.51
C VAL A 40 10.86 12.12 -14.23
N PRO A 41 10.52 12.67 -13.05
CA PRO A 41 10.44 11.89 -11.81
C PRO A 41 9.43 10.75 -11.94
N THR A 42 9.90 9.52 -11.83
CA THR A 42 9.10 8.30 -12.02
C THR A 42 9.24 7.40 -10.80
N ILE A 43 8.13 7.18 -10.11
CA ILE A 43 8.02 6.31 -8.94
C ILE A 43 7.74 4.88 -9.40
N ASN A 44 8.54 3.93 -8.91
CA ASN A 44 8.44 2.51 -9.20
C ASN A 44 8.43 1.71 -7.89
N ALA A 45 7.83 0.53 -7.88
CA ALA A 45 7.90 -0.38 -6.74
C ALA A 45 9.31 -1.01 -6.61
N GLY A 46 9.62 -1.54 -5.43
CA GLY A 46 10.80 -2.39 -5.22
C GLY A 46 12.11 -1.63 -4.93
N GLY A 47 12.03 -0.42 -4.39
CA GLY A 47 13.22 0.27 -3.87
C GLY A 47 13.53 -0.12 -2.42
N SER A 48 14.40 0.66 -1.78
CA SER A 48 14.82 0.45 -0.39
C SER A 48 14.85 1.77 0.37
N ASP A 49 14.47 1.71 1.64
CA ASP A 49 14.61 2.80 2.60
C ASP A 49 15.71 2.49 3.61
N PHE A 50 16.25 3.54 4.22
CA PHE A 50 17.41 3.44 5.10
C PHE A 50 17.22 4.26 6.38
N ALA A 51 17.76 3.74 7.48
CA ALA A 51 17.88 4.45 8.75
C ALA A 51 19.27 4.21 9.34
N SER A 52 19.81 5.17 10.08
CA SER A 52 21.12 5.05 10.72
C SER A 52 21.02 5.21 12.23
N ALA A 53 21.74 4.35 12.95
CA ALA A 53 21.94 4.45 14.39
C ALA A 53 23.08 5.42 14.73
N VAL A 54 23.19 5.78 16.02
CA VAL A 54 24.22 6.71 16.54
C VAL A 54 25.65 6.22 16.27
N ASP A 55 25.86 4.91 16.27
CA ASP A 55 27.14 4.27 15.98
C ASP A 55 27.44 4.12 14.48
N LEU A 56 26.61 4.73 13.61
CA LEU A 56 26.68 4.65 12.15
C LEU A 56 26.31 3.28 11.57
N THR A 57 25.80 2.34 12.37
CA THR A 57 25.15 1.15 11.79
C THR A 57 23.91 1.57 11.02
N THR A 58 23.80 1.09 9.80
CA THR A 58 22.68 1.39 8.89
C THR A 58 21.77 0.19 8.79
N LEU A 59 20.46 0.43 8.87
CA LEU A 59 19.39 -0.50 8.53
C LEU A 59 18.90 -0.15 7.13
N GLN A 60 18.86 -1.14 6.24
CA GLN A 60 18.17 -1.09 4.96
C GLN A 60 16.91 -1.94 5.03
N ILE A 61 15.81 -1.47 4.48
CA ILE A 61 14.57 -2.22 4.36
C ILE A 61 14.00 -2.13 2.93
N SER A 62 13.47 -3.24 2.44
CA SER A 62 12.68 -3.30 1.22
C SER A 62 11.44 -4.13 1.45
N GLY A 63 10.26 -3.61 1.09
CA GLY A 63 9.01 -4.30 1.33
C GLY A 63 7.84 -3.60 0.68
N HIS A 64 6.71 -4.29 0.68
CA HIS A 64 5.44 -3.72 0.26
C HIS A 64 4.29 -4.49 0.89
N GLY A 65 3.10 -3.91 0.83
CA GLY A 65 1.92 -4.55 1.39
C GLY A 65 0.69 -3.69 1.26
N THR A 66 -0.38 -4.14 1.91
CA THR A 66 -1.64 -3.42 1.88
C THR A 66 -2.37 -3.52 3.21
N PHE A 67 -3.20 -2.53 3.51
CA PHE A 67 -4.09 -2.53 4.66
C PHE A 67 -5.40 -1.83 4.32
N THR A 68 -6.43 -2.03 5.14
CA THR A 68 -7.65 -1.22 5.12
C THR A 68 -7.63 -0.28 6.31
N VAL A 69 -8.36 0.84 6.24
CA VAL A 69 -8.53 1.74 7.39
C VAL A 69 -9.21 1.09 8.59
N ALA A 70 -9.95 -0.01 8.37
CA ALA A 70 -10.54 -0.84 9.42
C ALA A 70 -9.51 -1.74 10.12
N GLY A 71 -8.26 -1.78 9.64
CA GLY A 71 -7.15 -2.55 10.20
C GLY A 71 -7.06 -4.01 9.76
N ALA A 72 -8.00 -4.48 8.94
CA ALA A 72 -7.99 -5.82 8.32
C ALA A 72 -8.82 -5.87 7.03
N PRO A 73 -8.45 -6.69 6.03
CA PRO A 73 -7.25 -7.53 5.97
C PRO A 73 -5.97 -6.72 5.77
N VAL A 74 -4.85 -7.25 6.27
CA VAL A 74 -3.51 -6.70 6.10
C VAL A 74 -2.64 -7.73 5.39
N THR A 75 -1.80 -7.27 4.48
CA THR A 75 -0.81 -8.10 3.79
C THR A 75 0.53 -7.36 3.76
N GLY A 76 1.59 -8.10 3.51
CA GLY A 76 2.88 -7.53 3.17
C GLY A 76 4.02 -8.15 3.95
N GLY A 77 5.18 -7.56 3.75
CA GLY A 77 6.43 -8.03 4.31
C GLY A 77 7.58 -7.52 3.47
N GLY A 78 8.74 -8.07 3.71
CA GLY A 78 9.94 -7.65 3.01
C GLY A 78 11.20 -8.27 3.58
N VAL A 79 12.31 -7.65 3.23
CA VAL A 79 13.65 -7.97 3.71
C VAL A 79 14.22 -6.78 4.46
N TRP A 80 15.07 -7.08 5.43
CA TRP A 80 15.87 -6.10 6.13
C TRP A 80 17.34 -6.54 6.12
N ALA A 81 18.25 -5.57 6.20
CA ALA A 81 19.67 -5.82 6.39
C ALA A 81 20.29 -4.72 7.24
N THR A 82 21.22 -5.08 8.13
CA THR A 82 22.07 -4.14 8.85
C THR A 82 23.50 -4.19 8.31
N SER A 83 24.20 -3.06 8.37
CA SER A 83 25.63 -3.00 8.07
C SER A 83 26.31 -1.90 8.90
N GLY A 84 27.51 -2.14 9.41
CA GLY A 84 28.29 -1.15 10.16
C GLY A 84 28.95 -1.70 11.44
N PRO A 85 29.33 -0.82 12.38
CA PRO A 85 30.12 -1.18 13.56
C PRO A 85 29.47 -2.19 14.51
N SER A 86 28.14 -2.20 14.62
CA SER A 86 27.38 -3.22 15.37
C SER A 86 27.23 -4.56 14.62
N GLY A 87 27.82 -4.70 13.43
CA GLY A 87 27.80 -5.91 12.62
C GLY A 87 26.84 -5.88 11.43
N THR A 88 26.86 -6.98 10.68
CA THR A 88 26.03 -7.20 9.49
C THR A 88 25.09 -8.37 9.75
N ALA A 89 23.80 -8.16 9.49
CA ALA A 89 22.78 -9.19 9.55
C ALA A 89 21.72 -8.92 8.48
N SER A 90 20.90 -9.93 8.15
CA SER A 90 19.76 -9.77 7.26
C SER A 90 18.69 -10.80 7.58
N GLY A 91 17.48 -10.56 7.09
CA GLY A 91 16.39 -11.51 7.23
C GLY A 91 15.11 -10.98 6.60
N HIS A 92 14.02 -11.71 6.85
CA HIS A 92 12.69 -11.34 6.39
C HIS A 92 11.81 -10.82 7.53
N PHE A 93 10.80 -10.05 7.14
CA PHE A 93 9.69 -9.69 8.03
C PHE A 93 8.36 -9.88 7.30
N THR A 94 7.32 -10.22 8.05
CA THR A 94 5.93 -10.31 7.55
C THR A 94 5.07 -9.30 8.29
N VAL A 95 4.23 -8.57 7.55
CA VAL A 95 3.23 -7.68 8.15
C VAL A 95 1.99 -8.48 8.49
N PHE A 96 1.53 -8.38 9.75
CA PHE A 96 0.34 -9.09 10.22
C PHE A 96 -0.74 -8.19 10.83
N GLY A 97 -0.52 -6.88 10.89
CA GLY A 97 -1.56 -5.96 11.35
C GLY A 97 -1.23 -4.48 11.14
N LEU A 98 -2.26 -3.66 11.12
CA LEU A 98 -2.17 -2.20 11.18
C LEU A 98 -2.44 -1.74 12.61
N LEU A 99 -1.54 -0.98 13.19
CA LEU A 99 -1.76 -0.30 14.48
C LEU A 99 -2.49 1.03 14.27
N LYS A 100 -2.01 1.83 13.32
CA LYS A 100 -2.50 3.19 13.08
C LYS A 100 -2.07 3.66 11.70
N PHE A 101 -2.89 4.49 11.06
CA PHE A 101 -2.48 5.27 9.90
C PHE A 101 -2.86 6.73 10.13
N ASP A 102 -1.85 7.57 10.33
CA ASP A 102 -2.01 9.02 10.47
C ASP A 102 -1.93 9.65 9.09
N VAL A 103 -3.09 9.91 8.48
CA VAL A 103 -3.18 10.59 7.18
C VAL A 103 -2.67 12.02 7.32
N ALA A 104 -1.80 12.43 6.41
CA ALA A 104 -1.31 13.81 6.30
C ALA A 104 -1.86 14.47 5.02
N PRO A 105 -2.03 15.80 5.01
CA PRO A 105 -2.33 16.52 3.78
C PRO A 105 -1.16 16.39 2.79
N GLY A 106 -1.50 16.20 1.52
CA GLY A 106 -0.52 16.10 0.45
C GLY A 106 -1.06 15.35 -0.76
N SER A 107 -0.50 15.65 -1.92
CA SER A 107 -0.74 14.94 -3.17
C SER A 107 0.59 14.78 -3.91
N LEU A 108 0.64 13.86 -4.86
CA LEU A 108 1.81 13.73 -5.72
C LEU A 108 2.04 15.04 -6.50
N PRO A 109 3.28 15.57 -6.58
CA PRO A 109 3.53 16.81 -7.32
C PRO A 109 3.21 16.67 -8.82
N PRO A 110 2.78 17.75 -9.50
CA PRO A 110 2.55 17.72 -10.94
C PRO A 110 3.80 17.26 -11.71
N GLY A 111 3.61 16.42 -12.72
CA GLY A 111 4.69 15.91 -13.58
C GLY A 111 5.39 14.66 -13.06
N PHE A 112 5.04 14.15 -11.88
CA PHE A 112 5.45 12.82 -11.45
C PHE A 112 4.67 11.74 -12.21
N VAL A 113 5.36 10.66 -12.57
CA VAL A 113 4.75 9.42 -13.06
C VAL A 113 4.75 8.42 -11.91
N ASP A 114 3.60 7.82 -11.61
CA ASP A 114 3.46 6.74 -10.63
C ASP A 114 3.17 5.42 -11.37
N ASN A 115 4.12 4.49 -11.35
CA ASN A 115 3.97 3.16 -11.94
C ASN A 115 3.43 2.11 -10.94
N ILE A 116 3.08 2.51 -9.72
CA ILE A 116 2.61 1.64 -8.64
C ILE A 116 1.08 1.64 -8.56
N GLY A 117 0.47 2.84 -8.65
CA GLY A 117 -0.97 3.05 -8.52
C GLY A 117 -1.47 4.28 -9.27
N ASP A 118 -2.74 4.62 -9.04
CA ASP A 118 -3.32 5.85 -9.60
C ASP A 118 -2.83 7.07 -8.81
N PRO A 119 -2.15 8.06 -9.45
CA PRO A 119 -1.67 9.27 -8.79
C PRO A 119 -2.76 10.06 -8.04
N ALA A 120 -4.03 9.98 -8.46
CA ALA A 120 -5.14 10.64 -7.77
C ALA A 120 -5.45 10.00 -6.40
N ASN A 121 -5.02 8.75 -6.20
CA ASN A 121 -5.23 7.97 -5.00
C ASN A 121 -4.01 7.98 -4.06
N THR A 122 -2.91 8.62 -4.44
CA THR A 122 -1.75 8.82 -3.55
C THR A 122 -2.19 9.56 -2.28
N ARG A 123 -1.74 9.09 -1.13
CA ARG A 123 -2.01 9.71 0.18
C ARG A 123 -0.69 9.86 0.93
N SER A 124 -0.47 11.05 1.47
CA SER A 124 0.58 11.28 2.45
C SER A 124 0.14 10.79 3.83
N GLY A 125 1.10 10.38 4.67
CA GLY A 125 0.83 9.95 6.03
C GLY A 125 1.92 9.04 6.58
N VAL A 126 1.70 8.55 7.81
CA VAL A 126 2.59 7.62 8.51
C VAL A 126 1.79 6.39 8.92
N ALA A 127 2.24 5.20 8.52
CA ALA A 127 1.59 3.93 8.83
C ALA A 127 2.40 3.14 9.84
N PHE A 128 1.76 2.74 10.94
CA PHE A 128 2.37 1.91 11.97
C PHE A 128 1.89 0.47 11.76
N LEU A 129 2.79 -0.41 11.33
CA LEU A 129 2.50 -1.79 10.93
C LEU A 129 3.13 -2.77 11.92
N ARG A 130 2.35 -3.74 12.41
CA ARG A 130 2.90 -4.85 13.21
C ARG A 130 3.61 -5.82 12.28
N ILE A 131 4.86 -6.12 12.61
CA ILE A 131 5.70 -7.04 11.85
C ILE A 131 6.21 -8.18 12.73
N GLY A 132 6.35 -9.35 12.12
CA GLY A 132 7.00 -10.51 12.71
C GLY A 132 8.27 -10.84 11.94
N TYR A 133 9.34 -11.17 12.66
CA TYR A 133 10.61 -11.61 12.11
C TYR A 133 10.69 -13.15 12.09
N GLU A 134 11.65 -13.70 11.34
CA GLU A 134 11.82 -15.14 11.17
C GLU A 134 12.19 -15.88 12.48
N ASP A 135 12.83 -15.17 13.41
CA ASP A 135 13.16 -15.70 14.74
C ASP A 135 11.96 -15.72 15.70
N GLY A 136 10.77 -15.33 15.22
CA GLY A 136 9.53 -15.27 15.99
C GLY A 136 9.38 -13.99 16.83
N SER A 137 10.39 -13.11 16.84
CA SER A 137 10.26 -11.79 17.47
C SER A 137 9.30 -10.89 16.70
N GLN A 138 8.75 -9.89 17.39
CA GLN A 138 7.77 -8.96 16.84
C GLN A 138 8.26 -7.52 16.98
N GLY A 139 7.84 -6.68 16.05
CA GLY A 139 8.19 -5.26 16.01
C GLY A 139 7.11 -4.40 15.37
N ILE A 140 7.46 -3.11 15.20
CA ILE A 140 6.64 -2.12 14.51
C ILE A 140 7.48 -1.52 13.38
N LEU A 141 6.99 -1.61 12.16
CA LEU A 141 7.46 -0.83 11.02
C LEU A 141 6.68 0.49 10.97
N VAL A 142 7.39 1.59 10.77
CA VAL A 142 6.85 2.97 10.70
C VAL A 142 7.28 3.61 9.39
#